data_AF-A0A4Y4AZM6-F1
#
_entry.id   AF-A0A4Y4AZM6-F1
#
_cell.length_a   1.000
_cell.length_b   1.000
_cell.length_c   1.000
_cell.angle_alpha   90.00
_cell.angle_beta   90.00
_cell.angle_gamma   90.00
#
_symmetry.space_group_name_H-M   'P 1'
#
loop_
_entity.id
_entity.type
_entity.pdbx_description
1 polymer ?
#
loop_
_entity_poly.entity_id
_entity_poly.type
_entity_poly.pdbx_seq_one_letter_code
_entity_poly.pdbx_strand_id
1 'polypeptide(L)'
;MKFSTLITLIASTAALYQVSAQNDQLRINKIQVIGSHNSYKKAIEPGLYQFLESKDSLHQLKGIQYEHIAVTDQLNMGLRNLEIDIYADSKGGKYAKPKGLELATSKEPYDTEGKMMQPGFKILHIPDIDFRTSFLTFEDCLQALKSWSDANPGHIPVFITLEPKDGKMNQYGTEPETFTAELFDQVDQVIKTNLGMDKVITPDMVRGNYATLEEAVLNDNWPTLAQAKGKFLFILDDSGRKRDLYMQNHPSLKGRMVFANANPGTPEAATLFRNNAEDKTIIDLVKKGYIIRTRADSNTEEARKNDYTHFNDAGKSGAQIITTDYYQPSTFFDSAYQIKFKDGGYVRVNPVTATSEEK
;
A
#
# COMPACT_ATOMS: atom_id res chain seq x y z
N MET A 1 -18.50 -52.99 -33.22
CA MET A 1 -17.63 -51.89 -32.74
C MET A 1 -18.32 -51.20 -31.58
N LYS A 2 -17.84 -51.40 -30.34
CA LYS A 2 -18.35 -50.73 -29.15
C LYS A 2 -17.57 -49.42 -28.98
N PHE A 3 -18.24 -48.27 -29.15
CA PHE A 3 -17.67 -46.98 -28.78
C PHE A 3 -17.86 -46.80 -27.27
N SER A 4 -16.75 -46.86 -26.53
CA SER A 4 -16.70 -46.53 -25.12
C SER A 4 -16.44 -45.03 -25.00
N THR A 5 -17.46 -44.27 -24.60
CA THR A 5 -17.34 -42.84 -24.31
C THR A 5 -16.55 -42.69 -23.00
N LEU A 6 -15.30 -42.25 -23.11
CA LEU A 6 -14.46 -41.90 -21.97
C LEU A 6 -14.93 -40.53 -21.44
N ILE A 7 -15.62 -40.53 -20.31
CA ILE A 7 -15.95 -39.30 -19.58
C ILE A 7 -14.66 -38.86 -18.87
N THR A 8 -13.97 -37.88 -19.44
CA THR A 8 -12.86 -37.20 -18.79
C THR A 8 -13.44 -36.35 -17.66
N LEU A 9 -13.37 -36.86 -16.44
CA LEU A 9 -13.64 -36.10 -15.23
C LEU A 9 -12.52 -35.06 -15.09
N ILE A 10 -12.78 -33.83 -15.52
CA ILE A 10 -11.93 -32.69 -15.16
C ILE A 10 -12.13 -32.51 -13.65
N ALA A 11 -11.21 -33.07 -12.88
CA ALA A 11 -11.04 -32.71 -11.49
C ALA A 11 -10.63 -31.23 -11.49
N SER A 12 -11.62 -30.35 -11.35
CA SER A 12 -11.40 -28.99 -10.91
C SER A 12 -10.69 -29.09 -9.57
N THR A 13 -9.36 -28.93 -9.61
CA THR A 13 -8.59 -28.54 -8.44
C THR A 13 -9.08 -27.15 -8.07
N ALA A 14 -10.20 -27.09 -7.35
CA ALA A 14 -10.48 -26.00 -6.47
C ALA A 14 -9.21 -25.85 -5.65
N ALA A 15 -8.48 -24.76 -5.88
CA ALA A 15 -7.41 -24.36 -4.99
C ALA A 15 -8.03 -24.38 -3.60
N LEU A 16 -7.60 -25.36 -2.80
CA LEU A 16 -7.84 -25.41 -1.38
C LEU A 16 -7.24 -24.10 -0.87
N TYR A 17 -8.07 -23.06 -0.77
CA TYR A 17 -7.81 -21.93 0.10
C TYR A 17 -7.51 -22.58 1.43
N GLN A 18 -6.23 -22.57 1.81
CA GLN A 18 -5.84 -23.05 3.11
C GLN A 18 -6.75 -22.34 4.11
N VAL A 19 -7.47 -23.18 4.85
CA VAL A 19 -8.14 -22.82 6.09
C VAL A 19 -7.10 -22.13 6.95
N SER A 20 -7.04 -20.81 6.91
CA SER A 20 -6.66 -20.07 8.09
C SER A 20 -7.98 -19.83 8.81
N ALA A 21 -8.34 -20.77 9.69
CA ALA A 21 -9.04 -20.39 10.91
C ALA A 21 -8.08 -19.46 11.67
N GLN A 22 -7.87 -18.25 11.16
CA GLN A 22 -7.29 -17.19 11.95
C GLN A 22 -8.27 -17.01 13.09
N ASN A 23 -7.75 -17.09 14.31
CA ASN A 23 -8.52 -16.86 15.51
C ASN A 23 -9.28 -15.55 15.33
N ASP A 24 -10.60 -15.63 15.14
CA ASP A 24 -11.45 -14.47 14.83
C ASP A 24 -11.45 -13.44 15.98
N GLN A 25 -10.92 -13.83 17.14
CA GLN A 25 -10.68 -12.98 18.30
C GLN A 25 -9.32 -12.26 18.27
N LEU A 26 -8.38 -12.72 17.44
CA LEU A 26 -7.07 -12.07 17.27
C LEU A 26 -7.29 -10.65 16.76
N ARG A 27 -6.57 -9.67 17.30
CA ARG A 27 -6.64 -8.28 16.86
C ARG A 27 -5.74 -7.99 15.68
N ILE A 28 -6.09 -6.98 14.89
CA ILE A 28 -5.34 -6.65 13.67
C ILE A 28 -3.88 -6.21 13.93
N ASN A 29 -3.57 -5.70 15.12
CA ASN A 29 -2.19 -5.38 15.53
C ASN A 29 -1.37 -6.62 15.93
N LYS A 30 -1.97 -7.81 15.92
CA LYS A 30 -1.37 -9.12 16.22
C LYS A 30 -1.13 -9.98 14.99
N ILE A 31 -1.40 -9.47 13.79
CA ILE A 31 -0.96 -10.08 12.54
C ILE A 31 0.25 -9.34 11.99
N GLN A 32 1.00 -10.02 11.13
CA GLN A 32 2.05 -9.44 10.32
C GLN A 32 1.74 -9.75 8.85
N VAL A 33 1.77 -8.74 8.01
CA VAL A 33 1.45 -8.83 6.59
C VAL A 33 2.61 -8.37 5.74
N ILE A 34 2.71 -8.94 4.55
CA ILE A 34 3.55 -8.45 3.47
C ILE A 34 2.66 -7.72 2.47
N GLY A 35 3.17 -6.61 1.94
CA GLY A 35 2.56 -5.81 0.89
C GLY A 35 3.57 -5.31 -0.12
N SER A 36 3.07 -4.62 -1.12
CA SER A 36 3.89 -3.99 -2.15
C SER A 36 4.03 -2.49 -1.92
N HIS A 37 5.21 -1.97 -2.21
CA HIS A 37 5.51 -0.53 -2.23
C HIS A 37 5.21 0.01 -3.63
N ASN A 38 4.58 1.19 -3.74
CA ASN A 38 4.05 1.70 -5.01
C ASN A 38 3.16 0.70 -5.79
N SER A 39 2.21 0.03 -5.14
CA SER A 39 1.45 -1.10 -5.69
C SER A 39 0.80 -0.87 -7.06
N TYR A 40 0.52 0.38 -7.42
CA TYR A 40 -0.08 0.78 -8.69
C TYR A 40 0.92 0.81 -9.85
N LYS A 41 2.23 0.84 -9.59
CA LYS A 41 3.29 1.14 -10.54
C LYS A 41 3.40 0.10 -11.65
N LYS A 42 3.44 0.59 -12.88
CA LYS A 42 3.89 -0.18 -14.05
C LYS A 42 5.30 0.27 -14.45
N ALA A 43 6.04 -0.59 -15.14
CA ALA A 43 7.38 -0.22 -15.58
C ALA A 43 7.37 1.01 -16.49
N ILE A 44 8.44 1.80 -16.38
CA ILE A 44 8.79 2.81 -17.39
C ILE A 44 9.04 2.05 -18.70
N GLU A 45 8.41 2.50 -19.78
CA GLU A 45 8.57 1.83 -21.07
C GLU A 45 10.05 1.80 -21.51
N PRO A 46 10.52 0.71 -22.15
CA PRO A 46 11.96 0.52 -22.41
C PRO A 46 12.63 1.67 -23.15
N GLY A 47 11.95 2.29 -24.13
CA GLY A 47 12.50 3.42 -24.88
C GLY A 47 12.69 4.68 -24.02
N LEU A 48 11.71 4.97 -23.15
CA LEU A 48 11.82 6.08 -22.21
C LEU A 48 12.87 5.79 -21.13
N TYR A 49 12.90 4.57 -20.59
CA TYR A 49 13.90 4.17 -19.60
C TYR A 49 15.32 4.35 -20.15
N GLN A 50 15.60 3.87 -21.38
CA GLN A 50 16.91 4.04 -22.03
C GLN A 50 17.28 5.52 -22.23
N PHE A 51 16.31 6.34 -22.64
CA PHE A 51 16.54 7.78 -22.76
C PHE A 51 16.93 8.40 -21.41
N LEU A 52 16.19 8.10 -20.35
CA LEU A 52 16.45 8.61 -19.00
C LEU A 52 17.79 8.10 -18.46
N GLU A 53 18.11 6.82 -18.67
CA GLU A 53 19.36 6.20 -18.22
C GLU A 53 20.57 6.88 -18.88
N SER A 54 20.46 7.27 -20.15
CA SER A 54 21.52 8.01 -20.85
C SER A 54 21.81 9.40 -20.26
N LYS A 55 20.90 9.93 -19.43
CA LYS A 55 21.01 11.22 -18.74
C LYS A 55 21.28 11.08 -17.25
N ASP A 56 21.20 9.87 -16.70
CA ASP A 56 21.37 9.59 -15.29
C ASP A 56 22.84 9.34 -14.92
N SER A 57 23.56 10.44 -14.65
CA SER A 57 24.97 10.39 -14.25
C SER A 57 25.19 9.86 -12.82
N LEU A 58 24.13 9.72 -12.03
CA LEU A 58 24.19 9.26 -10.64
C LEU A 58 23.70 7.82 -10.45
N HIS A 59 23.32 7.13 -11.54
CA HIS A 59 22.83 5.75 -11.55
C HIS A 59 21.63 5.50 -10.62
N GLN A 60 20.80 6.51 -10.39
CA GLN A 60 19.63 6.45 -9.50
C GLN A 60 18.42 5.79 -10.18
N LEU A 61 18.34 5.78 -11.51
CA LEU A 61 17.20 5.26 -12.26
C LEU A 61 16.98 3.76 -12.03
N LYS A 62 18.04 3.02 -11.72
CA LYS A 62 17.97 1.60 -11.35
C LYS A 62 17.06 1.35 -10.15
N GLY A 63 16.96 2.33 -9.25
CA GLY A 63 16.10 2.27 -8.06
C GLY A 63 14.61 2.26 -8.35
N ILE A 64 14.20 2.62 -9.57
CA ILE A 64 12.80 2.65 -10.01
C ILE A 64 12.53 1.68 -11.18
N GLN A 65 13.48 0.80 -11.49
CA GLN A 65 13.40 -0.21 -12.54
C GLN A 65 12.69 -1.48 -12.05
N TYR A 66 11.39 -1.37 -11.79
CA TYR A 66 10.51 -2.48 -11.42
C TYR A 66 9.05 -2.17 -11.81
N GLU A 67 8.20 -3.19 -11.66
CA GLU A 67 6.77 -3.09 -11.87
C GLU A 67 6.00 -4.07 -10.97
N HIS A 68 4.68 -3.90 -10.96
CA HIS A 68 3.78 -4.85 -10.35
C HIS A 68 2.72 -5.34 -11.33
N ILE A 69 2.22 -6.54 -11.05
CA ILE A 69 0.95 -7.01 -11.62
C ILE A 69 -0.20 -6.09 -11.15
N ALA A 70 -1.39 -6.25 -11.74
CA ALA A 70 -2.54 -5.42 -11.38
C ALA A 70 -2.81 -5.46 -9.87
N VAL A 71 -3.23 -4.32 -9.30
CA VAL A 71 -3.45 -4.15 -7.85
C VAL A 71 -4.35 -5.25 -7.26
N THR A 72 -5.43 -5.63 -7.94
CA THR A 72 -6.33 -6.68 -7.47
C THR A 72 -5.69 -8.08 -7.54
N ASP A 73 -4.80 -8.31 -8.49
CA ASP A 73 -4.08 -9.59 -8.62
C ASP A 73 -3.06 -9.76 -7.50
N GLN A 74 -2.46 -8.67 -7.02
CA GLN A 74 -1.63 -8.69 -5.82
C GLN A 74 -2.45 -9.17 -4.60
N LEU A 75 -3.67 -8.66 -4.44
CA LEU A 75 -4.56 -9.10 -3.37
C LEU A 75 -5.00 -10.57 -3.52
N ASN A 76 -5.20 -11.02 -4.77
CA ASN A 76 -5.50 -12.42 -5.10
C ASN A 76 -4.33 -13.36 -4.77
N MET A 77 -3.09 -12.89 -4.86
CA MET A 77 -1.91 -13.64 -4.40
C MET A 77 -1.84 -13.77 -2.87
N GLY A 78 -2.61 -12.97 -2.13
CA GLY A 78 -2.66 -13.00 -0.67
C GLY A 78 -1.97 -11.84 0.03
N LEU A 79 -1.39 -10.88 -0.70
CA LEU A 79 -0.83 -9.66 -0.13
C LEU A 79 -1.91 -8.89 0.63
N ARG A 80 -1.55 -8.27 1.76
CA ARG A 80 -2.49 -7.52 2.61
C ARG A 80 -1.98 -6.13 2.99
N ASN A 81 -0.96 -5.65 2.29
CA ASN A 81 -0.65 -4.23 2.24
C ASN A 81 -0.49 -3.76 0.79
N LEU A 82 -0.99 -2.57 0.52
CA LEU A 82 -0.82 -1.84 -0.73
C LEU A 82 -0.31 -0.43 -0.41
N GLU A 83 0.30 0.22 -1.37
CA GLU A 83 0.74 1.61 -1.31
C GLU A 83 0.27 2.36 -2.55
N ILE A 84 -0.37 3.51 -2.32
CA ILE A 84 -1.00 4.33 -3.35
C ILE A 84 -0.52 5.78 -3.19
N ASP A 85 0.09 6.30 -4.24
CA ASP A 85 0.49 7.70 -4.31
C ASP A 85 -0.63 8.48 -4.98
N ILE A 86 -1.01 9.61 -4.39
CA ILE A 86 -2.02 10.50 -4.94
C ILE A 86 -1.45 11.89 -5.18
N TYR A 87 -1.68 12.41 -6.37
CA TYR A 87 -1.44 13.79 -6.74
C TYR A 87 -2.75 14.53 -6.87
N ALA A 88 -2.91 15.66 -6.18
CA ALA A 88 -4.06 16.53 -6.41
C ALA A 88 -3.99 17.19 -7.80
N ASP A 89 -5.13 17.24 -8.48
CA ASP A 89 -5.34 17.95 -9.74
C ASP A 89 -6.73 18.62 -9.71
N SER A 90 -6.87 19.69 -8.93
CA SER A 90 -8.17 20.33 -8.69
C SER A 90 -8.83 20.91 -9.94
N LYS A 91 -8.05 21.17 -10.99
CA LYS A 91 -8.54 21.69 -12.27
C LYS A 91 -8.63 20.63 -13.36
N GLY A 92 -7.96 19.49 -13.17
CA GLY A 92 -7.76 18.48 -14.20
C GLY A 92 -6.72 18.87 -15.24
N GLY A 93 -6.19 17.87 -15.92
CA GLY A 93 -5.30 18.02 -17.08
C GLY A 93 -3.83 18.23 -16.73
N LYS A 94 -3.46 18.40 -15.46
CA LYS A 94 -2.07 18.66 -15.05
C LYS A 94 -1.13 17.52 -15.45
N TYR A 95 -1.62 16.29 -15.37
CA TYR A 95 -0.85 15.08 -15.64
C TYR A 95 -1.26 14.38 -16.95
N ALA A 96 -2.13 15.00 -17.76
CA ALA A 96 -2.67 14.36 -18.96
C ALA A 96 -1.68 14.28 -20.15
N LYS A 97 -0.58 15.03 -20.09
CA LYS A 97 0.45 15.09 -21.14
C LYS A 97 1.85 14.94 -20.56
N PRO A 98 2.21 13.78 -19.99
CA PRO A 98 3.51 13.60 -19.36
C PRO A 98 4.63 13.75 -20.39
N LYS A 99 5.68 14.48 -20.03
CA LYS A 99 6.80 14.79 -20.95
C LYS A 99 7.45 13.55 -21.55
N GLY A 100 7.47 12.42 -20.83
CA GLY A 100 8.03 11.15 -21.30
C GLY A 100 7.45 10.67 -22.64
N LEU A 101 6.20 11.02 -22.97
CA LEU A 101 5.59 10.70 -24.27
C LEU A 101 6.20 11.50 -25.43
N GLU A 102 6.83 12.64 -25.15
CA GLU A 102 7.58 13.43 -26.14
C GLU A 102 9.06 13.03 -26.20
N LEU A 103 9.61 12.50 -25.11
CA LEU A 103 11.03 12.12 -24.99
C LEU A 103 11.35 10.78 -25.67
N ALA A 104 10.38 9.87 -25.74
CA ALA A 104 10.50 8.59 -26.42
C ALA A 104 9.16 8.17 -27.03
N THR A 105 9.23 7.45 -28.16
CA THR A 105 8.04 6.85 -28.76
C THR A 105 7.44 5.81 -27.82
N SER A 106 6.23 6.07 -27.35
CA SER A 106 5.48 5.12 -26.55
C SER A 106 4.86 4.02 -27.42
N LYS A 107 4.83 2.79 -26.88
CA LYS A 107 4.19 1.62 -27.49
C LYS A 107 2.73 1.47 -27.08
N GLU A 108 2.36 2.05 -25.94
CA GLU A 108 1.03 1.92 -25.35
C GLU A 108 0.32 3.27 -25.35
N PRO A 109 -0.97 3.34 -25.73
CA PRO A 109 -1.70 4.59 -25.63
C PRO A 109 -1.78 5.06 -24.16
N TYR A 110 -1.85 6.37 -23.94
CA TYR A 110 -1.96 6.97 -22.62
C TYR A 110 -3.28 7.71 -22.49
N ASP A 111 -3.96 7.54 -21.34
CA ASP A 111 -5.20 8.22 -20.99
C ASP A 111 -6.27 8.21 -22.11
N THR A 112 -6.52 7.03 -22.69
CA THR A 112 -7.46 6.88 -23.83
C THR A 112 -8.88 7.34 -23.53
N GLU A 113 -9.28 7.31 -22.27
CA GLU A 113 -10.59 7.75 -21.78
C GLU A 113 -10.61 9.22 -21.32
N GLY A 114 -9.48 9.94 -21.38
CA GLY A 114 -9.40 11.34 -20.93
C GLY A 114 -9.62 11.55 -19.43
N LYS A 115 -9.34 10.54 -18.60
CA LYS A 115 -9.50 10.56 -17.14
C LYS A 115 -8.51 11.52 -16.47
N MET A 116 -7.33 11.71 -17.04
CA MET A 116 -6.34 12.67 -16.52
C MET A 116 -6.75 14.12 -16.79
N MET A 117 -7.68 14.37 -17.71
CA MET A 117 -8.24 15.71 -17.97
C MET A 117 -9.28 16.15 -16.94
N GLN A 118 -9.86 15.22 -16.17
CA GLN A 118 -10.87 15.55 -15.16
C GLN A 118 -10.23 16.05 -13.86
N PRO A 119 -10.89 16.92 -13.09
CA PRO A 119 -10.49 17.21 -11.71
C PRO A 119 -10.43 15.96 -10.84
N GLY A 120 -9.62 15.99 -9.77
CA GLY A 120 -9.56 14.94 -8.74
C GLY A 120 -8.14 14.47 -8.44
N PHE A 121 -8.02 13.31 -7.82
CA PHE A 121 -6.71 12.75 -7.43
C PHE A 121 -6.20 11.76 -8.48
N LYS A 122 -4.96 11.98 -8.93
CA LYS A 122 -4.29 11.12 -9.93
C LYS A 122 -3.29 10.19 -9.26
N ILE A 123 -3.13 9.00 -9.79
CA ILE A 123 -2.16 8.01 -9.29
C ILE A 123 -1.04 7.88 -10.32
N LEU A 124 0.19 8.16 -9.89
CA LEU A 124 1.42 7.95 -10.65
C LEU A 124 2.63 8.05 -9.72
N HIS A 125 3.80 7.55 -10.14
CA HIS A 125 4.97 7.50 -9.27
C HIS A 125 5.82 8.77 -9.37
N ILE A 126 6.20 9.15 -10.59
CA ILE A 126 6.94 10.39 -10.84
C ILE A 126 6.30 11.11 -12.02
N PRO A 127 5.81 12.35 -11.85
CA PRO A 127 5.26 13.13 -12.94
C PRO A 127 6.23 13.16 -14.11
N ASP A 128 5.68 13.07 -15.31
CA ASP A 128 6.38 13.09 -16.60
C ASP A 128 7.22 11.87 -16.98
N ILE A 129 7.84 11.16 -16.04
CA ILE A 129 8.86 10.14 -16.37
C ILE A 129 8.54 8.72 -15.86
N ASP A 130 7.72 8.59 -14.83
CA ASP A 130 7.26 7.30 -14.29
C ASP A 130 5.76 7.38 -14.01
N PHE A 131 5.01 7.58 -15.09
CA PHE A 131 3.58 7.94 -15.08
C PHE A 131 2.65 6.77 -15.39
N ARG A 132 3.19 5.58 -15.67
CA ARG A 132 2.40 4.38 -16.00
C ARG A 132 1.90 3.71 -14.73
N THR A 133 0.61 3.44 -14.69
CA THR A 133 -0.11 3.00 -13.50
C THR A 133 -1.20 1.98 -13.84
N SER A 134 -1.61 1.19 -12.85
CA SER A 134 -2.77 0.30 -12.91
C SER A 134 -4.10 1.07 -12.93
N PHE A 135 -4.16 2.23 -12.27
CA PHE A 135 -5.33 3.12 -12.26
C PHE A 135 -4.88 4.56 -12.41
N LEU A 136 -5.55 5.33 -13.27
CA LEU A 136 -5.20 6.74 -13.50
C LEU A 136 -5.72 7.66 -12.38
N THR A 137 -6.84 7.31 -11.75
CA THR A 137 -7.50 8.10 -10.70
C THR A 137 -7.63 7.32 -9.41
N PHE A 138 -7.66 8.03 -8.28
CA PHE A 138 -7.87 7.40 -6.98
C PHE A 138 -9.28 6.82 -6.85
N GLU A 139 -10.27 7.48 -7.45
CA GLU A 139 -11.65 7.00 -7.51
C GLU A 139 -11.74 5.62 -8.19
N ASP A 140 -11.14 5.46 -9.38
CA ASP A 140 -11.14 4.18 -10.10
C ASP A 140 -10.45 3.08 -9.28
N CYS A 141 -9.33 3.41 -8.63
CA CYS A 141 -8.62 2.49 -7.76
C CYS A 141 -9.51 2.03 -6.59
N LEU A 142 -10.17 2.96 -5.90
CA LEU A 142 -11.05 2.64 -4.77
C LEU A 142 -12.27 1.83 -5.22
N GLN A 143 -12.87 2.13 -6.37
CA GLN A 143 -14.00 1.36 -6.90
C GLN A 143 -13.59 -0.08 -7.27
N ALA A 144 -12.38 -0.26 -7.82
CA ALA A 144 -11.83 -1.58 -8.07
C ALA A 144 -11.56 -2.35 -6.76
N LEU A 145 -10.99 -1.69 -5.74
CA LEU A 145 -10.79 -2.28 -4.42
C LEU A 145 -12.11 -2.67 -3.76
N LYS A 146 -13.14 -1.82 -3.85
CA LYS A 146 -14.48 -2.13 -3.36
C LYS A 146 -15.06 -3.35 -4.07
N SER A 147 -15.00 -3.38 -5.40
CA SER A 147 -15.52 -4.50 -6.20
C SER A 147 -14.81 -5.81 -5.85
N TRP A 148 -13.49 -5.76 -5.67
CA TRP A 148 -12.71 -6.91 -5.22
C TRP A 148 -13.11 -7.34 -3.80
N SER A 149 -13.29 -6.40 -2.87
CA SER A 149 -13.71 -6.69 -1.49
C SER A 149 -15.11 -7.31 -1.44
N ASP A 150 -16.04 -6.81 -2.24
CA ASP A 150 -17.42 -7.33 -2.32
C ASP A 150 -17.44 -8.76 -2.89
N ALA A 151 -16.52 -9.10 -3.79
CA ALA A 151 -16.30 -10.46 -4.26
C ALA A 151 -15.55 -11.36 -3.25
N ASN A 152 -14.92 -10.78 -2.23
CA ASN A 152 -14.09 -11.48 -1.25
C ASN A 152 -14.43 -11.06 0.20
N PRO A 153 -15.70 -11.16 0.66
CA PRO A 153 -16.16 -10.51 1.89
C PRO A 153 -15.43 -10.96 3.17
N GLY A 154 -14.80 -12.14 3.15
CA GLY A 154 -14.03 -12.69 4.26
C GLY A 154 -12.52 -12.36 4.24
N HIS A 155 -12.05 -11.49 3.34
CA HIS A 155 -10.63 -11.17 3.26
C HIS A 155 -10.12 -10.55 4.57
N ILE A 156 -8.91 -10.94 5.00
CA ILE A 156 -8.17 -10.25 6.07
C ILE A 156 -8.05 -8.76 5.72
N PRO A 157 -8.09 -7.83 6.71
CA PRO A 157 -7.98 -6.41 6.43
C PRO A 157 -6.76 -6.08 5.57
N VAL A 158 -6.97 -5.17 4.63
CA VAL A 158 -5.90 -4.67 3.75
C VAL A 158 -5.44 -3.31 4.27
N PHE A 159 -4.15 -3.19 4.56
CA PHE A 159 -3.53 -1.93 4.97
C PHE A 159 -3.12 -1.14 3.73
N ILE A 160 -3.56 0.10 3.59
CA ILE A 160 -3.22 0.96 2.47
C ILE A 160 -2.34 2.10 2.98
N THR A 161 -1.07 2.10 2.60
CA THR A 161 -0.23 3.30 2.71
C THR A 161 -0.69 4.28 1.64
N LEU A 162 -1.01 5.51 2.04
CA LEU A 162 -1.50 6.57 1.16
C LEU A 162 -0.51 7.73 1.21
N GLU A 163 0.26 7.93 0.14
CA GLU A 163 1.23 9.02 0.04
C GLU A 163 0.64 10.18 -0.77
N PRO A 164 0.30 11.32 -0.15
CA PRO A 164 -0.13 12.51 -0.87
C PRO A 164 1.11 13.23 -1.41
N LYS A 165 1.29 13.24 -2.72
CA LYS A 165 2.45 13.84 -3.36
C LYS A 165 2.20 15.30 -3.69
N ASP A 166 3.07 16.16 -3.16
CA ASP A 166 3.22 17.54 -3.60
C ASP A 166 4.69 17.96 -3.63
N GLY A 167 4.96 19.16 -4.12
CA GLY A 167 6.32 19.65 -4.21
C GLY A 167 6.49 20.77 -5.23
N LYS A 168 7.75 21.11 -5.49
CA LYS A 168 8.12 22.12 -6.48
C LYS A 168 8.00 21.57 -7.89
N MET A 169 7.98 22.50 -8.85
CA MET A 169 8.13 22.18 -10.28
C MET A 169 9.33 21.28 -10.53
N ASN A 170 9.11 20.19 -11.28
CA ASN A 170 10.16 19.30 -11.73
C ASN A 170 10.92 19.88 -12.93
N GLN A 171 12.00 19.21 -13.36
CA GLN A 171 12.82 19.65 -14.49
C GLN A 171 12.09 19.66 -15.86
N TYR A 172 10.89 19.10 -15.94
CA TYR A 172 10.08 19.02 -17.16
C TYR A 172 8.93 20.04 -17.19
N GLY A 173 8.78 20.83 -16.12
CA GLY A 173 7.79 21.91 -16.03
C GLY A 173 6.50 21.56 -15.30
N THR A 174 6.33 20.31 -14.83
CA THR A 174 5.16 19.92 -14.05
C THR A 174 5.37 20.25 -12.57
N GLU A 175 4.47 21.05 -12.02
CA GLU A 175 4.43 21.40 -10.60
C GLU A 175 3.24 20.75 -9.91
N PRO A 176 3.46 19.76 -9.02
CA PRO A 176 2.41 19.16 -8.21
C PRO A 176 1.59 20.21 -7.43
N GLU A 177 0.29 20.00 -7.30
CA GLU A 177 -0.53 20.86 -6.45
C GLU A 177 -0.22 20.63 -4.97
N THR A 178 0.01 21.72 -4.23
CA THR A 178 0.29 21.66 -2.79
C THR A 178 -0.95 21.19 -2.01
N PHE A 179 -0.81 20.14 -1.21
CA PHE A 179 -1.88 19.68 -0.34
C PHE A 179 -2.20 20.71 0.74
N THR A 180 -3.49 21.03 0.86
CA THR A 180 -4.10 21.86 1.91
C THR A 180 -5.00 21.02 2.81
N ALA A 181 -5.52 21.60 3.90
CA ALA A 181 -6.49 20.93 4.75
C ALA A 181 -7.77 20.54 3.96
N GLU A 182 -8.23 21.42 3.07
CA GLU A 182 -9.42 21.18 2.24
C GLU A 182 -9.22 20.04 1.23
N LEU A 183 -7.99 19.88 0.71
CA LEU A 183 -7.67 18.74 -0.13
C LEU A 183 -7.67 17.44 0.68
N PHE A 184 -7.24 17.47 1.94
CA PHE A 184 -7.35 16.30 2.81
C PHE A 184 -8.79 15.94 3.17
N ASP A 185 -9.66 16.93 3.36
CA ASP A 185 -11.09 16.69 3.54
C ASP A 185 -11.70 16.05 2.28
N GLN A 186 -11.24 16.44 1.10
CA GLN A 186 -11.62 15.80 -0.15
C GLN A 186 -11.10 14.36 -0.26
N VAL A 187 -9.88 14.07 0.19
CA VAL A 187 -9.35 12.68 0.25
C VAL A 187 -10.27 11.80 1.10
N ASP A 188 -10.63 12.24 2.32
CA ASP A 188 -11.54 11.52 3.19
C ASP A 188 -12.91 11.31 2.51
N GLN A 189 -13.43 12.33 1.83
CA GLN A 189 -14.71 12.24 1.13
C GLN A 189 -14.65 11.29 -0.07
N VAL A 190 -13.54 11.26 -0.82
CA VAL A 190 -13.33 10.32 -1.93
C VAL A 190 -13.29 8.88 -1.43
N ILE A 191 -12.57 8.61 -0.33
CA ILE A 191 -12.55 7.29 0.33
C ILE A 191 -13.96 6.90 0.76
N LYS A 192 -14.66 7.79 1.49
CA LYS A 192 -16.01 7.55 1.99
C LYS A 192 -17.01 7.28 0.86
N THR A 193 -16.91 8.02 -0.25
CA THR A 193 -17.82 7.90 -1.39
C THR A 193 -17.63 6.60 -2.13
N ASN A 194 -16.38 6.19 -2.36
CA ASN A 194 -16.09 5.04 -3.23
C ASN A 194 -15.99 3.71 -2.49
N LEU A 195 -15.64 3.70 -1.19
CA LEU A 195 -15.61 2.48 -0.38
C LEU A 195 -16.83 2.32 0.53
N GLY A 196 -17.37 3.43 1.05
CA GLY A 196 -18.35 3.41 2.14
C GLY A 196 -17.71 3.27 3.52
N MET A 197 -18.45 3.64 4.56
CA MET A 197 -17.99 3.52 5.96
C MET A 197 -17.88 2.06 6.42
N ASP A 198 -18.66 1.15 5.82
CA ASP A 198 -18.68 -0.27 6.16
C ASP A 198 -17.42 -1.01 5.70
N LYS A 199 -16.67 -0.44 4.75
CA LYS A 199 -15.43 -1.02 4.22
C LYS A 199 -14.16 -0.43 4.81
N VAL A 200 -14.24 0.54 5.71
CA VAL A 200 -13.05 1.22 6.26
C VAL A 200 -12.98 1.03 7.77
N ILE A 201 -11.80 0.69 8.27
CA ILE A 201 -11.45 0.79 9.69
C ILE A 201 -10.96 2.23 9.90
N THR A 202 -11.70 3.03 10.66
CA THR A 202 -11.35 4.44 10.90
C THR A 202 -10.68 4.63 12.27
N PRO A 203 -9.95 5.74 12.47
CA PRO A 203 -9.48 6.16 13.80
C PRO A 203 -10.57 6.18 14.86
N ASP A 204 -11.78 6.63 14.54
CA ASP A 204 -12.90 6.67 15.48
C ASP A 204 -13.32 5.27 15.95
N MET A 205 -13.27 4.26 15.08
CA MET A 205 -13.57 2.87 15.45
C MET A 205 -12.55 2.32 16.45
N VAL A 206 -11.26 2.64 16.28
CA VAL A 206 -10.20 2.22 17.20
C VAL A 206 -10.27 3.03 18.50
N ARG A 207 -10.53 4.33 18.44
CA ARG A 207 -10.64 5.18 19.64
C ARG A 207 -11.80 4.74 20.53
N GLY A 208 -12.95 4.39 19.95
CA GLY A 208 -14.13 4.00 20.72
C GLY A 208 -14.50 5.06 21.78
N ASN A 209 -14.53 4.64 23.05
CA ASN A 209 -14.89 5.51 24.18
C ASN A 209 -13.69 6.13 24.92
N TYR A 210 -12.46 5.88 24.48
CA TYR A 210 -11.27 6.48 25.08
C TYR A 210 -11.17 7.97 24.78
N ALA A 211 -10.46 8.72 25.64
CA ALA A 211 -10.33 10.17 25.45
C ALA A 211 -9.49 10.50 24.21
N THR A 212 -8.46 9.69 23.95
CA THR A 212 -7.61 9.78 22.76
C THR A 212 -7.48 8.44 22.06
N LEU A 213 -7.18 8.48 20.76
CA LEU A 213 -6.87 7.33 19.92
C LEU A 213 -5.64 6.61 20.45
N GLU A 214 -4.62 7.35 20.88
CA GLU A 214 -3.44 6.73 21.46
C GLU A 214 -3.77 5.96 22.75
N GLU A 215 -4.60 6.53 23.63
CA GLU A 215 -5.03 5.84 24.85
C GLU A 215 -5.73 4.51 24.50
N ALA A 216 -6.59 4.50 23.49
CA ALA A 216 -7.20 3.27 22.98
C ALA A 216 -6.17 2.26 22.45
N VAL A 217 -5.16 2.71 21.69
CA VAL A 217 -4.10 1.87 21.13
C VAL A 217 -3.25 1.24 22.23
N LEU A 218 -2.88 2.02 23.26
CA LEU A 218 -2.11 1.54 24.41
C LEU A 218 -2.90 0.55 25.28
N ASN A 219 -4.24 0.56 25.19
CA ASN A 219 -5.14 -0.39 25.82
C ASN A 219 -5.59 -1.53 24.88
N ASP A 220 -4.89 -1.76 23.78
CA ASP A 220 -5.15 -2.83 22.80
C ASP A 220 -6.57 -2.80 22.21
N ASN A 221 -7.17 -1.62 22.04
CA ASN A 221 -8.54 -1.46 21.52
C ASN A 221 -8.64 -1.56 19.99
N TRP A 222 -7.72 -2.31 19.36
CA TRP A 222 -7.81 -2.61 17.94
C TRP A 222 -8.95 -3.59 17.65
N PRO A 223 -9.64 -3.47 16.49
CA PRO A 223 -10.66 -4.44 16.10
C PRO A 223 -10.10 -5.86 16.04
N THR A 224 -10.93 -6.82 16.39
CA THR A 224 -10.64 -8.24 16.13
C THR A 224 -10.70 -8.52 14.62
N LEU A 225 -10.11 -9.62 14.17
CA LEU A 225 -10.19 -10.04 12.79
C LEU A 225 -11.64 -10.25 12.35
N ALA A 226 -12.52 -10.77 13.22
CA ALA A 226 -13.95 -10.87 12.92
C ALA A 226 -14.58 -9.51 12.57
N GLN A 227 -14.19 -8.45 13.29
CA GLN A 227 -14.67 -7.09 13.05
C GLN A 227 -14.00 -6.43 11.85
N ALA A 228 -12.78 -6.86 11.50
CA ALA A 228 -11.94 -6.25 10.48
C ALA A 228 -12.02 -6.92 9.09
N LYS A 229 -12.56 -8.14 8.99
CA LYS A 229 -12.74 -8.84 7.71
C LYS A 229 -13.52 -7.98 6.71
N GLY A 230 -13.08 -8.01 5.47
CA GLY A 230 -13.73 -7.26 4.39
C GLY A 230 -13.46 -5.76 4.41
N LYS A 231 -12.51 -5.27 5.22
CA LYS A 231 -12.23 -3.83 5.39
C LYS A 231 -10.81 -3.43 4.99
N PHE A 232 -10.64 -2.13 4.78
CA PHE A 232 -9.39 -1.45 4.50
C PHE A 232 -9.02 -0.51 5.66
N LEU A 233 -7.72 -0.36 5.93
CA LEU A 233 -7.20 0.62 6.87
C LEU A 233 -6.19 1.51 6.14
N PHE A 234 -6.39 2.82 6.12
CA PHE A 234 -5.51 3.76 5.43
C PHE A 234 -4.51 4.40 6.40
N ILE A 235 -3.25 4.55 5.99
CA ILE A 235 -2.19 5.19 6.75
C ILE A 235 -1.54 6.28 5.89
N LEU A 236 -1.54 7.52 6.39
CA LEU A 236 -0.96 8.66 5.71
C LEU A 236 0.57 8.59 5.72
N ASP A 237 1.19 8.53 4.55
CA ASP A 237 2.65 8.63 4.39
C ASP A 237 3.11 10.08 4.37
N ASP A 238 3.20 10.66 5.57
CA ASP A 238 3.93 11.90 5.81
C ASP A 238 4.27 12.01 7.31
N SER A 239 5.43 12.58 7.63
CA SER A 239 5.84 12.84 9.02
C SER A 239 6.10 14.32 9.30
N GLY A 240 5.63 15.22 8.43
CA GLY A 240 5.87 16.65 8.49
C GLY A 240 4.60 17.45 8.19
N ARG A 241 4.73 18.44 7.29
CA ARG A 241 3.68 19.43 7.02
C ARG A 241 2.34 18.81 6.66
N LYS A 242 2.31 17.80 5.79
CA LYS A 242 1.05 17.23 5.31
C LYS A 242 0.34 16.45 6.40
N ARG A 243 1.09 15.73 7.24
CA ARG A 243 0.55 15.08 8.44
C ARG A 243 -0.07 16.12 9.38
N ASP A 244 0.64 17.21 9.65
CA ASP A 244 0.16 18.24 10.57
C ASP A 244 -1.10 18.93 10.02
N LEU A 245 -1.17 19.18 8.71
CA LEU A 245 -2.38 19.66 8.04
C LEU A 245 -3.52 18.64 8.11
N TYR A 246 -3.23 17.34 7.94
CA TYR A 246 -4.25 16.30 8.06
C TYR A 246 -4.83 16.22 9.49
N MET A 247 -4.02 16.45 10.52
CA MET A 247 -4.49 16.43 11.91
C MET A 247 -5.18 17.74 12.34
N GLN A 248 -4.99 18.83 11.59
CA GLN A 248 -5.49 20.15 11.95
C GLN A 248 -7.01 20.13 12.12
N ASN A 249 -7.51 20.67 13.26
CA ASN A 249 -8.93 20.70 13.62
C ASN A 249 -9.60 19.32 13.83
N HIS A 250 -8.83 18.23 13.79
CA HIS A 250 -9.29 16.86 14.07
C HIS A 250 -8.54 16.29 15.27
N PRO A 251 -8.74 16.84 16.49
CA PRO A 251 -7.99 16.38 17.67
C PRO A 251 -8.24 14.88 17.86
N SER A 252 -7.15 14.12 18.00
CA SER A 252 -7.19 12.67 18.09
C SER A 252 -7.84 11.99 16.87
N LEU A 253 -7.64 12.57 15.69
CA LEU A 253 -8.18 12.13 14.39
C LEU A 253 -9.70 11.97 14.36
N LYS A 254 -10.44 12.73 15.18
CA LYS A 254 -11.91 12.72 15.20
C LYS A 254 -12.49 12.98 13.82
N GLY A 255 -13.30 12.06 13.31
CA GLY A 255 -13.98 12.17 12.02
C GLY A 255 -13.10 11.95 10.79
N ARG A 256 -11.82 11.58 10.96
CA ARG A 256 -10.91 11.27 9.85
C ARG A 256 -11.12 9.84 9.34
N MET A 257 -10.80 9.59 8.06
CA MET A 257 -10.84 8.25 7.46
C MET A 257 -9.49 7.54 7.48
N VAL A 258 -8.39 8.30 7.59
CA VAL A 258 -7.00 7.83 7.48
C VAL A 258 -6.30 7.99 8.83
N PHE A 259 -5.44 7.04 9.17
CA PHE A 259 -4.55 7.15 10.34
C PHE A 259 -3.32 7.99 10.00
N ALA A 260 -2.89 8.85 10.90
CA ALA A 260 -1.67 9.63 10.72
C ALA A 260 -0.44 8.87 11.21
N ASN A 261 0.71 9.05 10.54
CA ASN A 261 2.04 8.72 11.06
C ASN A 261 2.47 9.72 12.14
N ALA A 262 1.66 9.85 13.19
CA ALA A 262 1.86 10.75 14.32
C ALA A 262 2.92 10.22 15.28
N ASN A 263 3.60 11.13 15.98
CA ASN A 263 4.67 10.72 16.89
C ASN A 263 4.11 9.94 18.10
N PRO A 264 4.80 8.88 18.58
CA PRO A 264 4.41 8.22 19.82
C PRO A 264 4.36 9.23 20.98
N GLY A 265 3.31 9.14 21.80
CA GLY A 265 2.99 10.03 22.91
C GLY A 265 2.01 11.15 22.56
N THR A 266 1.53 11.26 21.31
CA THR A 266 0.53 12.27 20.92
C THR A 266 -0.88 11.68 20.81
N PRO A 267 -1.95 12.47 21.03
CA PRO A 267 -3.33 11.97 20.99
C PRO A 267 -3.76 11.25 19.69
N GLU A 268 -3.09 11.50 18.58
CA GLU A 268 -3.32 10.94 17.25
C GLU A 268 -2.50 9.67 16.96
N ALA A 269 -1.61 9.25 17.85
CA ALA A 269 -0.68 8.16 17.59
C ALA A 269 -1.35 6.78 17.61
N ALA A 270 -1.20 6.03 16.51
CA ALA A 270 -1.74 4.68 16.37
C ALA A 270 -0.93 3.83 15.39
N THR A 271 -0.58 4.43 14.25
CA THR A 271 0.21 3.83 13.17
C THR A 271 1.50 4.60 12.98
N LEU A 272 2.61 3.91 12.72
CA LEU A 272 3.93 4.54 12.61
C LEU A 272 4.72 3.97 11.44
N PHE A 273 5.48 4.82 10.75
CA PHE A 273 6.47 4.38 9.77
C PHE A 273 7.86 4.34 10.38
N ARG A 274 8.52 3.19 10.25
CA ARG A 274 9.90 2.91 10.64
C ARG A 274 10.56 2.15 9.51
N ASN A 275 10.95 2.89 8.48
CA ASN A 275 11.45 2.32 7.22
C ASN A 275 12.76 1.55 7.36
N ASN A 276 13.53 1.82 8.41
CA ASN A 276 14.72 1.08 8.77
C ASN A 276 14.35 -0.13 9.64
N ALA A 277 14.30 -1.34 9.06
CA ALA A 277 13.91 -2.57 9.75
C ALA A 277 14.81 -2.92 10.96
N GLU A 278 16.04 -2.42 10.97
CA GLU A 278 17.05 -2.58 12.02
C GLU A 278 16.83 -1.63 13.20
N ASP A 279 15.85 -0.72 13.12
CA ASP A 279 15.48 0.16 14.22
C ASP A 279 15.00 -0.65 15.44
N LYS A 280 15.84 -0.66 16.47
CA LYS A 280 15.60 -1.39 17.73
C LYS A 280 14.35 -0.90 18.48
N THR A 281 13.87 0.31 18.20
CA THR A 281 12.67 0.85 18.84
C THR A 281 11.38 0.20 18.34
N ILE A 282 11.39 -0.46 17.18
CA ILE A 282 10.20 -1.08 16.59
C ILE A 282 9.57 -2.07 17.57
N ILE A 283 10.36 -2.95 18.19
CA ILE A 283 9.85 -3.98 19.11
C ILE A 283 9.10 -3.35 20.28
N ASP A 284 9.63 -2.27 20.86
CA ASP A 284 9.01 -1.60 22.01
C ASP A 284 7.72 -0.88 21.61
N LEU A 285 7.68 -0.27 20.42
CA LEU A 285 6.47 0.35 19.88
C LEU A 285 5.39 -0.69 19.56
N VAL A 286 5.78 -1.79 18.92
CA VAL A 286 4.90 -2.94 18.63
C VAL A 286 4.29 -3.50 19.93
N LYS A 287 5.09 -3.67 20.99
CA LYS A 287 4.61 -4.14 22.31
C LYS A 287 3.64 -3.16 22.99
N LYS A 288 3.78 -1.86 22.75
CA LYS A 288 2.84 -0.83 23.24
C LYS A 288 1.49 -0.86 22.51
N GLY A 289 1.38 -1.58 21.39
CA GLY A 289 0.14 -1.75 20.64
C GLY A 289 0.07 -0.96 19.34
N TYR A 290 1.07 -0.13 19.00
CA TYR A 290 1.10 0.57 17.71
C TYR A 290 1.23 -0.41 16.54
N ILE A 291 0.63 -0.06 15.40
CA ILE A 291 0.84 -0.74 14.12
C ILE A 291 2.02 -0.07 13.40
N ILE A 292 3.05 -0.83 13.06
CA ILE A 292 4.26 -0.31 12.41
C ILE A 292 4.35 -0.81 10.97
N ARG A 293 4.64 0.10 10.04
CA ARG A 293 5.14 -0.26 8.71
C ARG A 293 6.65 -0.10 8.65
N THR A 294 7.30 -1.12 8.09
CA THR A 294 8.73 -1.14 7.77
C THR A 294 8.94 -1.67 6.34
N ARG A 295 10.18 -1.71 5.89
CA ARG A 295 10.55 -2.17 4.54
C ARG A 295 11.31 -3.50 4.59
N ALA A 296 11.17 -4.31 3.55
CA ALA A 296 11.99 -5.50 3.31
C ALA A 296 13.20 -5.20 2.42
N ASP A 297 13.10 -4.14 1.62
CA ASP A 297 14.09 -3.71 0.63
C ASP A 297 13.88 -2.24 0.26
N SER A 298 14.88 -1.63 -0.39
CA SER A 298 14.87 -0.25 -0.84
C SER A 298 15.70 -0.05 -2.11
N ASN A 299 15.18 0.76 -3.04
CA ASN A 299 15.89 1.16 -4.27
C ASN A 299 16.42 -0.02 -5.09
N THR A 300 15.75 -1.18 -5.04
CA THR A 300 16.16 -2.43 -5.73
C THR A 300 17.50 -3.04 -5.27
N GLU A 301 18.15 -2.47 -4.26
CA GLU A 301 19.51 -2.84 -3.87
C GLU A 301 19.60 -4.27 -3.34
N GLU A 302 18.71 -4.63 -2.41
CA GLU A 302 18.61 -5.96 -1.81
C GLU A 302 18.27 -7.00 -2.87
N ALA A 303 17.33 -6.68 -3.76
CA ALA A 303 16.95 -7.57 -4.85
C ALA A 303 18.11 -7.86 -5.81
N ARG A 304 18.88 -6.84 -6.19
CA ARG A 304 20.05 -7.01 -7.06
C ARG A 304 21.18 -7.79 -6.39
N LYS A 305 21.30 -7.72 -5.06
CA LYS A 305 22.31 -8.45 -4.27
C LYS A 305 21.82 -9.81 -3.79
N ASN A 306 20.53 -10.14 -3.98
CA ASN A 306 19.85 -11.25 -3.32
C ASN A 306 20.05 -11.23 -1.78
N ASP A 307 20.01 -10.03 -1.17
CA ASP A 307 20.28 -9.82 0.25
C ASP A 307 18.99 -9.77 1.07
N TYR A 308 18.76 -10.79 1.88
CA TYR A 308 17.58 -10.92 2.72
C TYR A 308 17.76 -10.35 4.15
N THR A 309 18.87 -9.69 4.44
CA THR A 309 19.17 -9.19 5.80
C THR A 309 18.08 -8.26 6.31
N HIS A 310 17.69 -7.26 5.51
CA HIS A 310 16.66 -6.28 5.87
C HIS A 310 15.29 -6.94 6.08
N PHE A 311 14.86 -7.82 5.18
CA PHE A 311 13.61 -8.59 5.35
C PHE A 311 13.63 -9.49 6.60
N ASN A 312 14.75 -10.14 6.89
CA ASN A 312 14.87 -11.00 8.07
C ASN A 312 14.69 -10.19 9.36
N ASP A 313 15.22 -8.97 9.41
CA ASP A 313 15.11 -8.10 10.58
C ASP A 313 13.72 -7.45 10.65
N ALA A 314 13.11 -7.08 9.52
CA ALA A 314 11.71 -6.66 9.45
C ALA A 314 10.76 -7.75 9.97
N GLY A 315 11.01 -9.00 9.59
CA GLY A 315 10.26 -10.15 10.07
C GLY A 315 10.37 -10.35 11.59
N LYS A 316 11.55 -10.15 12.17
CA LYS A 316 11.80 -10.34 13.62
C LYS A 316 11.34 -9.17 14.49
N SER A 317 11.33 -7.96 13.95
CA SER A 317 11.00 -6.74 14.70
C SER A 317 9.55 -6.70 15.18
N GLY A 318 8.67 -7.49 14.54
CA GLY A 318 7.24 -7.51 14.82
C GLY A 318 6.49 -6.34 14.19
N ALA A 319 7.12 -5.53 13.33
CA ALA A 319 6.38 -4.55 12.53
C ALA A 319 5.25 -5.25 11.77
N GLN A 320 4.01 -4.80 11.93
CA GLN A 320 2.83 -5.47 11.39
C GLN A 320 2.75 -5.41 9.87
N ILE A 321 3.34 -4.38 9.25
CA ILE A 321 3.33 -4.20 7.80
C ILE A 321 4.77 -4.21 7.30
N ILE A 322 5.10 -5.18 6.44
CA ILE A 322 6.38 -5.25 5.74
C ILE A 322 6.11 -4.98 4.26
N THR A 323 6.62 -3.88 3.73
CA THR A 323 6.48 -3.58 2.30
C THR A 323 7.72 -3.99 1.51
N THR A 324 7.55 -4.30 0.23
CA THR A 324 8.61 -4.74 -0.68
C THR A 324 8.30 -4.32 -2.11
N ASP A 325 9.31 -4.05 -2.92
CA ASP A 325 9.16 -3.96 -4.38
C ASP A 325 9.16 -5.37 -5.04
N TYR A 326 9.49 -6.44 -4.28
CA TYR A 326 9.86 -7.76 -4.79
C TYR A 326 9.18 -8.93 -4.05
N TYR A 327 7.85 -8.91 -3.95
CA TYR A 327 7.08 -10.12 -3.58
C TYR A 327 7.08 -11.20 -4.69
N GLN A 328 7.58 -10.83 -5.88
CA GLN A 328 7.93 -11.71 -7.00
C GLN A 328 9.37 -11.42 -7.45
N PRO A 329 10.07 -12.42 -8.02
CA PRO A 329 11.39 -12.20 -8.62
C PRO A 329 11.35 -11.16 -9.74
N SER A 330 12.48 -10.46 -9.92
CA SER A 330 12.63 -9.46 -10.98
C SER A 330 12.60 -10.10 -12.37
N THR A 331 11.96 -9.42 -13.31
CA THR A 331 12.05 -9.71 -14.75
C THR A 331 13.03 -8.76 -15.47
N PHE A 332 13.55 -7.74 -14.78
CA PHE A 332 14.42 -6.69 -15.34
C PHE A 332 15.91 -6.98 -15.19
N PHE A 333 16.26 -7.87 -14.26
CA PHE A 333 17.62 -8.30 -13.99
C PHE A 333 17.60 -9.69 -13.35
N ASP A 334 18.69 -10.44 -13.50
CA ASP A 334 18.81 -11.79 -12.93
C ASP A 334 18.84 -11.71 -11.40
N SER A 335 17.74 -12.14 -10.78
CA SER A 335 17.61 -12.19 -9.33
C SER A 335 16.51 -13.18 -8.95
N ALA A 336 16.82 -14.06 -8.00
CA ALA A 336 15.85 -14.96 -7.39
C ALA A 336 15.21 -14.34 -6.13
N TYR A 337 15.50 -13.06 -5.85
CA TYR A 337 15.01 -12.37 -4.67
C TYR A 337 13.48 -12.31 -4.65
N GLN A 338 12.89 -12.86 -3.60
CA GLN A 338 11.44 -12.89 -3.43
C GLN A 338 11.07 -12.80 -1.95
N ILE A 339 10.26 -11.80 -1.61
CA ILE A 339 9.75 -11.60 -0.25
C ILE A 339 8.43 -12.33 -0.06
N LYS A 340 8.46 -13.30 0.86
CA LYS A 340 7.31 -14.05 1.39
C LYS A 340 7.69 -14.67 2.73
N PHE A 341 6.71 -15.06 3.54
CA PHE A 341 6.99 -15.79 4.78
C PHE A 341 7.44 -17.23 4.49
N LYS A 342 8.00 -17.89 5.52
CA LYS A 342 8.58 -19.24 5.41
C LYS A 342 7.56 -20.31 5.02
N ASP A 343 6.28 -20.11 5.35
CA ASP A 343 5.16 -20.95 4.95
C ASP A 343 4.72 -20.72 3.50
N GLY A 344 5.37 -19.78 2.79
CA GLY A 344 5.04 -19.37 1.44
C GLY A 344 3.93 -18.30 1.35
N GLY A 345 3.33 -17.91 2.48
CA GLY A 345 2.26 -16.92 2.55
C GLY A 345 2.73 -15.48 2.73
N TYR A 346 1.75 -14.57 2.78
CA TYR A 346 1.94 -13.12 2.96
C TYR A 346 1.29 -12.59 4.24
N VAL A 347 0.68 -13.45 5.05
CA VAL A 347 0.06 -13.10 6.33
C VAL A 347 0.45 -14.16 7.34
N ARG A 348 0.87 -13.74 8.53
CA ARG A 348 1.11 -14.64 9.67
C ARG A 348 0.71 -13.98 10.98
N VAL A 349 0.67 -14.77 12.04
CA VAL A 349 0.57 -14.26 13.41
C VAL A 349 1.87 -13.52 13.77
N ASN A 350 1.75 -12.38 14.44
CA ASN A 350 2.88 -11.54 14.78
C ASN A 350 3.80 -12.22 15.80
N PRO A 351 5.11 -12.38 15.52
CA PRO A 351 6.01 -13.13 16.39
C PRO A 351 6.29 -12.44 17.73
N VAL A 352 6.04 -11.12 17.84
CA VAL A 352 6.31 -10.32 19.04
C VAL A 352 5.07 -10.12 19.90
N THR A 353 3.91 -9.86 19.31
CA THR A 353 2.72 -9.42 20.06
C THR A 353 1.68 -10.49 20.34
N ALA A 354 1.72 -11.61 19.61
CA ALA A 354 0.82 -12.73 19.86
C ALA A 354 1.33 -13.61 21.00
N THR A 355 0.39 -14.03 21.85
CA THR A 355 0.63 -14.98 22.95
C THR A 355 0.97 -16.38 22.40
N SER A 356 1.50 -17.25 23.25
CA SER A 356 1.78 -18.65 22.87
C SER A 356 0.54 -19.45 22.51
N GLU A 357 -0.65 -19.03 22.95
CA GLU A 357 -1.93 -19.68 22.61
C GLU A 357 -2.48 -19.20 21.25
N GLU A 358 -2.00 -18.04 20.77
CA GLU A 358 -2.39 -17.44 19.48
C GLU A 358 -1.45 -17.79 18.33
N LYS A 359 -0.25 -18.30 18.64
CA LYS A 359 0.79 -18.76 17.69
C LYS A 359 0.62 -20.22 17.35
#